data_AF-A0A7X6DIC5-F1
#
_entry.id   AF-A0A7X6DIC5-F1
#
_cell.length_a   1.000
_cell.length_b   1.000
_cell.length_c   1.000
_cell.angle_alpha   90.00
_cell.angle_beta   90.00
_cell.angle_gamma   90.00
#
_symmetry.space_group_name_H-M   'P 1'
#
loop_
_entity.id
_entity.type
_entity.pdbx_description
1 polymer ?
#
loop_
_entity_poly.entity_id
_entity_poly.type
_entity_poly.pdbx_seq_one_letter_code
_entity_poly.pdbx_strand_id
1 'polypeptide(L)' 'MSPADFRVESNHPITGRLWPAAGSQQYFFSNRDLAVAMAAKSVTKPSGQEIRVVHVPTGEVVYRKPAVNRSEWGDEL' A
#
# COMPACT_ATOMS: atom_id res chain seq x y z
N MET A 1 -21.34 10.25 4.55
CA MET A 1 -20.00 9.70 4.24
C MET A 1 -20.23 8.35 3.60
N SER A 2 -19.81 8.16 2.35
CA SER A 2 -19.78 6.82 1.74
C SER A 2 -18.84 5.93 2.56
N PRO A 3 -19.15 4.63 2.74
CA PRO A 3 -18.18 3.70 3.31
C PRO A 3 -16.89 3.76 2.48
N ALA A 4 -15.75 3.60 3.15
CA ALA A 4 -14.50 3.48 2.43
C ALA A 4 -14.38 2.05 1.90
N ASP A 5 -14.47 1.91 0.58
CA ASP A 5 -14.48 0.61 -0.10
C ASP A 5 -13.09 -0.02 -0.18
N PHE A 6 -12.02 0.77 -0.05
CA PHE A 6 -10.64 0.32 -0.21
C PHE A 6 -9.78 0.69 1.00
N ARG A 7 -9.06 -0.31 1.53
CA ARG A 7 -8.07 -0.15 2.60
C ARG A 7 -6.68 -0.40 2.06
N VAL A 8 -5.82 0.61 2.12
CA VAL A 8 -4.38 0.45 1.96
C VAL A 8 -3.83 -0.03 3.30
N GLU A 9 -3.11 -1.14 3.34
CA GLU A 9 -2.57 -1.71 4.56
C GLU A 9 -1.13 -2.20 4.40
N SER A 10 -0.38 -2.17 5.50
CA SER A 10 0.95 -2.76 5.62
C SER A 10 1.19 -3.20 7.06
N ASN A 11 2.01 -4.23 7.25
CA ASN A 11 2.48 -4.61 8.58
C ASN A 11 3.42 -3.55 9.19
N HIS A 12 3.92 -2.62 8.37
CA HIS A 12 4.83 -1.58 8.80
C HIS A 12 4.23 -0.19 8.57
N PRO A 13 4.59 0.80 9.40
CA PRO A 13 4.21 2.20 9.21
C PRO A 13 4.41 2.64 7.76
N ILE A 14 3.31 3.04 7.10
CA ILE A 14 3.34 3.56 5.74
C ILE A 14 3.73 5.04 5.80
N THR A 15 4.62 5.44 4.90
CA THR A 15 5.12 6.80 4.78
C THR A 15 5.22 7.19 3.31
N GLY A 16 5.15 8.47 3.04
CA GLY A 16 5.24 9.01 1.69
C GLY A 16 4.90 10.50 1.71
N ARG A 17 5.37 11.23 0.69
CA ARG A 17 5.18 12.68 0.60
C ARG A 17 3.73 13.10 0.43
N LEU A 18 2.86 12.17 0.02
CA LEU A 18 1.45 12.41 -0.26
C LEU A 18 0.53 12.16 0.95
N TRP A 19 1.07 11.72 2.09
CA TRP A 19 0.28 11.41 3.27
C TRP A 19 0.22 12.59 4.25
N PRO A 20 -0.97 13.00 4.70
CA PRO A 20 -1.13 14.09 5.66
C PRO A 20 -0.64 13.74 7.06
N ALA A 21 -0.60 12.44 7.41
CA ALA A 21 -0.03 11.93 8.66
C ALA A 21 0.88 10.75 8.34
N ALA A 22 2.16 10.84 8.68
CA ALA A 22 3.13 9.77 8.45
C ALA A 22 3.01 8.70 9.54
N GLY A 23 3.08 7.42 9.14
CA GLY A 23 3.33 6.32 10.06
C GLY A 23 2.10 5.50 10.49
N SER A 24 0.93 5.72 9.90
CA SER A 24 -0.18 4.78 10.07
C SER A 24 0.06 3.52 9.24
N GLN A 25 -0.40 2.37 9.75
CA GLN A 25 -0.30 1.09 9.04
C GLN A 25 -1.46 0.86 8.06
N GLN A 26 -2.51 1.68 8.15
CA GLN A 26 -3.70 1.55 7.33
C GLN A 26 -4.30 2.91 6.97
N TYR A 27 -4.86 2.99 5.77
CA TYR A 27 -5.59 4.16 5.28
C TYR A 27 -6.77 3.73 4.41
N PHE A 28 -7.83 4.53 4.43
CA PHE A 28 -9.11 4.19 3.83
C PHE A 28 -9.46 5.17 2.71
N PHE A 29 -9.96 4.63 1.60
CA PHE A 29 -10.31 5.35 0.38
C PHE A 29 -11.63 4.83 -0.19
N SER A 30 -12.43 5.72 -0.78
CA SER A 30 -13.64 5.32 -1.52
C SER A 30 -13.36 5.03 -3.01
N ASN A 31 -12.14 5.29 -3.51
CA ASN A 31 -11.79 5.09 -4.91
C ASN A 31 -10.60 4.13 -5.04
N ARG A 32 -10.76 3.12 -5.92
CA ARG A 32 -9.74 2.08 -6.18
C ARG A 32 -8.45 2.65 -6.73
N ASP A 33 -8.53 3.44 -7.80
CA ASP A 33 -7.36 3.96 -8.51
C ASP A 33 -6.54 4.88 -7.61
N LEU A 34 -7.22 5.70 -6.79
CA LEU A 34 -6.56 6.51 -5.78
C LEU A 34 -5.86 5.64 -4.73
N ALA A 35 -6.52 4.60 -4.19
CA ALA A 35 -5.93 3.69 -3.22
C ALA A 35 -4.69 2.98 -3.79
N VAL A 36 -4.75 2.53 -5.04
CA VAL A 36 -3.64 1.90 -5.76
C VAL A 36 -2.50 2.89 -5.99
N ALA A 37 -2.79 4.10 -6.47
CA ALA A 37 -1.78 5.13 -6.69
C ALA A 37 -1.07 5.50 -5.38
N MET A 38 -1.82 5.61 -4.28
CA MET A 38 -1.28 5.85 -2.95
C MET A 38 -0.40 4.68 -2.49
N ALA A 39 -0.87 3.44 -2.57
CA ALA A 39 -0.08 2.26 -2.22
C ALA A 39 1.21 2.14 -3.05
N ALA A 40 1.12 2.34 -4.37
CA ALA A 40 2.25 2.24 -5.30
C ALA A 40 3.33 3.29 -5.01
N LYS A 41 2.93 4.54 -4.71
CA LYS A 41 3.86 5.66 -4.44
C LYS A 41 4.31 5.75 -2.98
N SER A 42 3.80 4.88 -2.11
CA SER A 42 4.18 4.83 -0.71
C SER A 42 5.40 3.95 -0.46
N VAL A 43 6.10 4.23 0.62
CA VAL A 43 7.14 3.36 1.18
C VAL A 43 6.79 3.06 2.63
N THR A 44 7.39 2.04 3.20
CA THR A 44 7.19 1.69 4.61
C THR A 44 8.38 2.12 5.45
N LYS A 45 8.27 2.06 6.78
CA LYS A 45 9.41 2.12 7.71
C LYS A 45 9.40 0.88 8.61
N PRO A 46 10.41 0.00 8.57
CA PRO A 46 11.57 -0.03 7.65
C PRO A 46 11.14 -0.06 6.17
N SER A 47 12.00 0.46 5.29
CA SER A 47 11.72 0.58 3.86
C SER A 47 11.63 -0.76 3.15
N GLY A 48 10.87 -0.81 2.06
CA GLY A 48 10.78 -1.99 1.21
C GLY A 48 9.91 -3.10 1.79
N GLN A 49 8.97 -2.79 2.67
CA GLN A 49 7.99 -3.77 3.15
C GLN A 49 6.75 -3.74 2.28
N GLU A 50 6.00 -4.82 2.35
CA GLU A 50 4.83 -5.03 1.53
C GLU A 50 3.72 -4.01 1.85
N ILE A 51 3.04 -3.53 0.80
CA ILE A 51 1.85 -2.68 0.91
C ILE A 51 0.74 -3.31 0.06
N ARG A 52 -0.46 -3.46 0.61
CA ARG A 52 -1.61 -4.05 -0.05
C ARG A 52 -2.76 -3.06 -0.15
N VAL A 53 -3.61 -3.23 -1.15
CA VAL A 53 -4.91 -2.57 -1.24
C VAL A 53 -5.97 -3.65 -1.17
N VAL A 54 -6.85 -3.55 -0.18
CA VAL A 54 -7.92 -4.52 0.08
C VAL A 54 -9.26 -3.86 -0.20
N HIS A 55 -10.11 -4.50 -1.00
CA HIS A 55 -11.50 -4.09 -1.14
C HIS A 55 -12.28 -4.58 0.08
N VAL A 56 -12.62 -3.64 0.98
CA VAL A 56 -13.16 -3.90 2.32
C VAL A 56 -14.43 -4.76 2.30
N PRO A 57 -15.42 -4.55 1.41
CA PRO A 57 -16.62 -5.38 1.38
C PRO A 57 -16.37 -6.86 1.08
N THR A 58 -15.35 -7.16 0.27
CA THR A 58 -15.07 -8.53 -0.21
C THR A 58 -13.86 -9.18 0.45
N GLY A 59 -12.95 -8.40 1.04
CA GLY A 59 -11.64 -8.86 1.50
C GLY A 59 -10.62 -9.11 0.37
N GLU A 60 -10.97 -8.87 -0.90
CA GLU A 60 -10.06 -9.12 -2.03
C GLU A 60 -8.87 -8.14 -2.03
N VAL A 61 -7.66 -8.66 -2.28
CA VAL A 61 -6.47 -7.84 -2.50
C VAL A 61 -6.45 -7.39 -3.96
N VAL A 62 -6.86 -6.15 -4.22
CA VAL A 62 -6.94 -5.58 -5.57
C VAL A 62 -5.59 -5.06 -6.09
N TYR A 63 -4.61 -4.89 -5.19
CA TYR A 63 -3.24 -4.53 -5.53
C TYR A 63 -2.27 -4.97 -4.43
N ARG A 64 -1.09 -5.42 -4.83
CA ARG A 64 0.00 -5.84 -3.95
C ARG A 64 1.32 -5.26 -4.43
N LYS A 65 1.94 -4.43 -3.61
CA LYS A 65 3.33 -4.00 -3.75
C LYS A 65 4.19 -4.93 -2.90
N PRO A 66 4.98 -5.83 -3.51
CA PRO A 66 5.77 -6.79 -2.76
C PRO A 66 6.84 -6.08 -1.90
N ALA A 67 7.27 -6.74 -0.83
CA ALA A 67 8.45 -6.31 -0.11
C ALA A 67 9.65 -6.38 -1.07
N VAL A 68 10.47 -5.33 -1.07
CA VAL A 68 11.75 -5.31 -1.81
C VAL A 68 12.70 -6.22 -1.05
N ASN A 69 12.66 -7.51 -1.35
CA ASN A 69 13.79 -8.36 -1.06
C ASN A 69 14.85 -7.99 -2.10
N ARG A 70 16.07 -7.64 -1.68
CA ARG A 70 17.19 -7.29 -2.57
C ARG A 70 17.72 -8.52 -3.34
N SER A 71 16.83 -9.42 -3.77
CA SER A 71 17.13 -10.67 -4.45
C SER A 71 16.57 -10.72 -5.87
N GLU A 72 15.83 -9.71 -6.32
CA GLU A 72 15.22 -9.68 -7.68
C GLU A 72 15.88 -8.64 -8.62
N TRP A 73 17.14 -8.29 -8.35
CA TRP A 73 18.06 -7.67 -9.33
C TRP A 73 19.20 -8.63 -9.68
N GLY A 74 18.87 -9.89 -9.90
CA GLY A 74 19.74 -10.90 -10.51
C GLY A 74 19.05 -11.43 -11.74
N ASP A 75 19.80 -11.56 -12.83
CA ASP A 75 19.46 -12.26 -14.07
C ASP A 75 18.59 -11.52 -15.09
N GLU A 76 19.16 -10.47 -15.70
CA GLU A 76 19.12 -10.28 -17.16
C GLU A 76 20.43 -9.60 -17.63
N LEU A 77 21.49 -10.39 -17.87
CA LEU A 77 22.61 -10.02 -18.74
C LEU A 77 23.32 -11.25 -19.32
#